data_AF-A0A949EG87-F1
#
_entry.id   AF-A0A949EG87-F1
#
_cell.length_a   1.000
_cell.length_b   1.000
_cell.length_c   1.000
_cell.angle_alpha   90.00
_cell.angle_beta   90.00
_cell.angle_gamma   90.00
#
_symmetry.space_group_name_H-M   'P 1'
#
loop_
_entity.id
_entity.type
_entity.pdbx_description
1 polymer ?
#
loop_
_entity_poly.entity_id
_entity_poly.type
_entity_poly.pdbx_seq_one_letter_code
_entity_poly.pdbx_strand_id
1 'polypeptide(L)' 'MSAKVSDPKQKARKRDPDFIKAEIAMQRAAQKAREKARLVGSGVAILKEGKIVEEQNNP' A
#
# COMPACT_ATOMS: atom_id res chain seq x y z
N MET A 1 -28.25 12.48 24.44
CA MET A 1 -28.56 11.03 24.45
C MET A 1 -27.56 10.34 23.54
N SER A 2 -26.83 9.37 24.10
CA SER A 2 -25.57 8.79 23.60
C SER A 2 -25.77 7.49 22.79
N ALA A 3 -24.70 7.14 22.07
CA ALA A 3 -24.29 5.80 21.60
C ALA A 3 -24.77 5.39 20.19
N LYS A 4 -23.94 4.82 19.31
CA LYS A 4 -22.84 3.88 19.58
C LYS A 4 -21.64 4.09 18.65
N VAL A 5 -20.47 4.23 19.28
CA VAL A 5 -19.16 3.92 18.70
C VAL A 5 -19.19 2.46 18.28
N SER A 6 -19.16 2.19 16.98
CA SER A 6 -18.86 0.85 16.48
C SER A 6 -17.36 0.71 16.43
N ASP A 7 -16.77 0.23 17.52
CA ASP A 7 -15.51 -0.49 17.49
C ASP A 7 -15.81 -1.92 17.04
N PRO A 8 -15.60 -2.30 15.76
CA PRO A 8 -15.46 -3.70 15.47
C PRO A 8 -14.07 -4.06 15.97
N LYS A 9 -14.02 -4.70 17.14
CA LYS A 9 -12.91 -5.59 17.52
C LYS A 9 -12.36 -6.22 16.24
N GLN A 10 -11.16 -5.80 15.84
CA GLN A 10 -10.32 -6.48 14.85
C GLN A 10 -10.03 -7.86 15.41
N LYS A 11 -11.02 -8.76 15.31
CA LYS A 11 -10.76 -10.19 15.38
C LYS A 11 -9.77 -10.40 14.25
N ALA A 12 -8.53 -10.73 14.60
CA ALA A 12 -7.52 -11.20 13.67
C ALA A 12 -8.08 -12.47 13.00
N ARG A 13 -8.91 -12.28 11.98
CA ARG A 13 -9.37 -13.36 11.11
C ARG A 13 -8.08 -13.87 10.49
N LYS A 14 -7.80 -15.16 10.70
CA LYS A 14 -6.72 -15.83 9.96
C LYS A 14 -6.90 -15.45 8.50
N ARG A 15 -5.89 -14.78 7.92
CA ARG A 15 -5.94 -14.32 6.54
C ARG A 15 -6.21 -15.53 5.67
N ASP A 16 -7.19 -15.42 4.78
CA ASP A 16 -7.53 -16.49 3.86
C ASP A 16 -6.25 -16.92 3.11
N PRO A 17 -5.93 -18.22 3.03
CA PRO A 17 -4.77 -18.72 2.29
C PRO A 17 -4.67 -18.14 0.87
N ASP A 18 -5.80 -17.86 0.22
CA ASP A 18 -5.83 -17.26 -1.10
C ASP A 18 -5.49 -15.76 -1.06
N PHE A 19 -5.93 -15.04 -0.02
CA PHE A 19 -5.56 -13.63 0.18
C PHE A 19 -4.10 -13.44 0.58
N ILE A 20 -3.47 -14.41 1.25
CA ILE A 20 -2.04 -14.36 1.56
C ILE A 20 -1.21 -14.30 0.27
N LYS A 21 -1.57 -15.12 -0.72
CA LYS A 21 -0.90 -15.13 -2.03
C LYS A 21 -1.14 -13.82 -2.79
N ALA A 22 -2.34 -13.27 -2.69
CA ALA A 22 -2.70 -11.99 -3.32
C ALA A 22 -1.90 -10.81 -2.73
N GLU A 23 -1.72 -10.76 -1.40
CA GLU A 23 -0.94 -9.73 -0.73
C GLU A 23 0.52 -9.74 -1.19
N ILE A 24 1.14 -10.93 -1.27
CA ILE A 24 2.50 -11.12 -1.76
C ILE A 24 2.61 -10.71 -3.24
N ALA A 25 1.60 -11.04 -4.06
CA ALA A 25 1.58 -10.66 -5.47
C ALA A 25 1.50 -9.12 -5.63
N MET A 26 0.67 -8.44 -4.85
CA MET A 26 0.58 -6.98 -4.84
C MET A 26 1.88 -6.32 -4.41
N GLN A 27 2.53 -6.82 -3.36
CA GLN A 27 3.82 -6.30 -2.90
C GLN A 27 4.89 -6.41 -4.00
N ARG A 28 4.96 -7.56 -4.68
CA ARG A 28 5.88 -7.77 -5.82
C ARG A 28 5.58 -6.84 -6.99
N ALA A 29 4.30 -6.64 -7.31
CA ALA A 29 3.89 -5.74 -8.38
C ALA A 29 4.30 -4.28 -8.09
N ALA A 30 4.07 -3.83 -6.85
CA ALA A 30 4.46 -2.50 -6.40
C ALA A 30 5.98 -2.29 -6.47
N GLN A 31 6.76 -3.28 -6.04
CA GLN A 31 8.23 -3.20 -6.12
C GLN A 31 8.72 -3.09 -7.58
N LYS A 32 8.20 -3.92 -8.49
CA LYS A 32 8.53 -3.85 -9.92
C LYS A 32 8.13 -2.52 -10.56
N ALA A 33 7.00 -1.94 -10.16
CA ALA A 33 6.57 -0.63 -10.66
C ALA A 33 7.56 0.47 -10.24
N ARG A 34 8.05 0.44 -8.99
CA ARG A 34 9.07 1.38 -8.50
C ARG A 34 10.40 1.20 -9.20
N GLU A 35 10.85 -0.03 -9.41
CA GLU A 35 12.10 -0.32 -10.15
C GLU A 35 12.02 0.17 -11.60
N LYS A 36 10.91 -0.11 -12.29
CA LYS A 36 10.68 0.41 -13.65
C LYS A 36 10.68 1.93 -13.68
N ALA A 37 9.96 2.57 -12.76
CA ALA A 37 9.90 4.03 -12.67
C ALA A 37 11.31 4.65 -12.49
N ARG A 38 12.15 4.05 -11.62
CA ARG A 38 13.57 4.44 -11.47
C ARG A 38 14.37 4.31 -12.77
N LEU A 39 14.19 3.21 -13.51
CA LEU A 39 14.91 2.97 -14.77
C LEU A 39 14.51 3.94 -15.89
N VAL A 40 13.23 4.32 -15.97
CA VAL A 40 12.73 5.23 -17.01
C VAL A 40 12.79 6.71 -16.61
N GLY A 41 13.40 7.04 -15.47
CA GLY A 41 13.46 8.42 -14.96
C GLY A 41 12.10 9.02 -14.61
N SER A 42 11.07 8.17 -14.42
CA SER A 42 9.72 8.60 -14.07
C SER A 42 9.57 8.66 -12.54
N GLY A 43 9.06 9.76 -12.01
CA GLY A 43 8.84 9.93 -10.58
C GLY A 43 7.82 8.93 -10.02
N VAL A 44 8.04 8.47 -8.78
CA VAL A 44 7.07 7.63 -8.07
C VAL A 44 6.26 8.52 -7.12
N ALA A 45 4.94 8.55 -7.29
CA ALA A 45 4.04 9.24 -6.36
C ALA A 45 3.74 8.35 -5.14
N ILE A 46 3.98 8.87 -3.94
CA ILE A 46 3.70 8.21 -2.65
C ILE A 46 2.67 9.04 -1.90
N LEU A 47 1.60 8.38 -1.44
CA LEU A 47 0.65 9.00 -0.54
C LEU A 47 1.17 8.86 0.90
N LYS A 48 1.62 9.97 1.49
CA LYS A 48 2.08 10.05 2.89
C LYS A 48 1.25 11.08 3.63
N GLU A 49 0.63 10.69 4.75
CA GLU A 49 -0.17 11.60 5.59
C GLU A 49 -1.28 12.35 4.81
N GLY A 50 -1.88 11.67 3.82
CA GLY A 50 -2.90 12.26 2.95
C GLY A 50 -2.38 13.21 1.89
N LYS A 51 -1.06 13.37 1.75
CA LYS A 51 -0.42 14.19 0.72
C LYS A 51 0.28 13.30 -0.30
N ILE A 52 0.13 13.64 -1.58
CA ILE A 52 0.92 13.02 -2.65
C ILE A 52 2.30 13.68 -2.62
N VAL A 53 3.34 12.86 -2.45
CA VAL A 53 4.75 13.26 -2.46
C VAL A 53 5.43 12.54 -3.61
N GLU A 54 6.12 13.26 -4.47
CA GLU A 54 6.93 12.65 -5.53
C GLU A 54 8.33 12.28 -4.99
N GLU A 55 8.70 11.00 -5.11
CA GLU A 55 10.11 10.62 -5.06
C GLU A 55 10.71 10.87 -6.45
N GLN A 56 11.42 12.00 -6.59
CA GLN A 56 12.27 12.24 -7.76
C GLN A 56 13.59 11.50 -7.57
N ASN A 57 13.93 10.64 -8.53
CA ASN A 57 15.23 10.00 -8.62
C ASN A 57 16.20 11.05 -9.20
N ASN A 58 16.84 11.84 -8.34
CA ASN A 58 17.91 12.73 -8.77
C ASN A 58 19.14 11.86 -9.11
N PRO A 59 19.74 11.96 -10.31
CA PRO A 59 20.88 11.14 -10.72
C PRO A 59 22.13 11.35 -9.86
#